data_AF-A0A7S6SA69-F1
#
_entry.id   AF-A0A7S6SA69-F1
#
_cell.length_a   1.000
_cell.length_b   1.000
_cell.length_c   1.000
_cell.angle_alpha   90.00
_cell.angle_beta   90.00
_cell.angle_gamma   90.00
#
_symmetry.space_group_name_H-M   'P 1'
#
loop_
_entity.id
_entity.type
_entity.pdbx_description
1 polymer ?
#
loop_
_entity_poly.entity_id
_entity_poly.type
_entity_poly.pdbx_seq_one_letter_code
_entity_poly.pdbx_strand_id
1 'polypeptide(L)'
;MNRAQRRQRDNLTRQLRAYIAEHGVEAMLDKMFGPGSWRYDAREQLRIVPDAKDPGPGRAYYCVRANGDWFKARLDAEHTQ
;
A
#
# COMPACT_ATOMS: atom_id res chain seq x y z
N MET A 1 20.62 1.45 12.30
CA MET A 1 19.38 2.17 12.66
C MET A 1 19.40 2.51 14.15
N ASN A 2 19.38 3.80 14.51
CA ASN A 2 19.52 4.28 15.88
C ASN A 2 18.21 4.09 16.69
N ARG A 3 18.29 4.02 18.04
CA ARG A 3 17.14 3.84 18.96
C ARG A 3 16.06 4.90 18.78
N ALA A 4 16.44 6.16 18.52
CA ALA A 4 15.48 7.25 18.27
C ALA A 4 14.66 7.01 16.98
N GLN A 5 15.32 6.56 15.91
CA GLN A 5 14.66 6.24 14.64
C GLN A 5 13.71 5.05 14.77
N ARG A 6 14.06 4.04 15.59
CA ARG A 6 13.16 2.91 15.91
C ARG A 6 11.89 3.40 16.60
N ARG A 7 12.01 4.19 17.68
CA ARG A 7 10.85 4.73 18.42
C ARG A 7 9.95 5.60 17.55
N GLN A 8 10.53 6.45 16.70
CA GLN A 8 9.77 7.27 15.78
C GLN A 8 8.98 6.42 14.77
N ARG A 9 9.63 5.39 14.21
CA ARG A 9 8.98 4.44 13.30
C ARG A 9 7.86 3.66 13.99
N ASP A 10 8.07 3.21 15.23
CA ASP A 10 7.07 2.45 15.98
C ASP A 10 5.85 3.31 16.33
N ASN A 11 6.05 4.56 16.75
CA ASN A 11 4.97 5.51 16.99
C ASN A 11 4.16 5.79 15.72
N LEU A 12 4.83 6.04 14.59
CA LEU A 12 4.17 6.27 13.31
C LEU A 12 3.35 5.04 12.88
N THR A 13 3.93 3.84 13.03
CA THR A 13 3.25 2.58 12.72
C THR A 13 2.01 2.39 13.60
N ARG A 14 2.10 2.76 14.89
CA ARG A 14 0.97 2.69 15.82
C ARG A 14 -0.15 3.66 15.46
N GLN A 15 0.19 4.89 15.09
CA GLN A 15 -0.77 5.90 14.65
C GLN A 15 -1.48 5.46 13.35
N LEU A 16 -0.74 4.90 12.39
CA LEU A 16 -1.32 4.36 11.16
C LEU A 16 -2.27 3.19 11.45
N ARG A 17 -1.89 2.27 12.33
CA ARG A 17 -2.78 1.17 12.74
C ARG A 17 -4.04 1.65 13.46
N ALA A 18 -3.92 2.65 14.33
CA ALA A 18 -5.07 3.25 14.99
C ALA A 18 -6.02 3.92 13.99
N TYR A 19 -5.48 4.68 13.03
CA TYR A 19 -6.25 5.31 11.98
C TYR A 19 -6.97 4.28 11.09
N ILE A 20 -6.30 3.18 10.74
CA ILE A 20 -6.91 2.06 10.00
C ILE A 20 -8.04 1.42 10.82
N ALA A 21 -7.86 1.24 12.13
CA ALA A 21 -8.89 0.66 12.98
C ALA A 21 -10.13 1.56 13.12
N GLU A 22 -9.94 2.89 13.12
CA GLU A 22 -11.01 3.87 13.30
C GLU A 22 -11.75 4.20 12.00
N HIS A 23 -11.03 4.34 10.89
CA HIS A 23 -11.60 4.83 9.62
C HIS A 23 -11.54 3.80 8.49
N GLY A 24 -10.92 2.65 8.72
CA GLY A 24 -10.63 1.67 7.69
C GLY A 24 -9.42 2.02 6.84
N VAL A 25 -8.87 1.01 6.18
CA VAL A 25 -7.73 1.18 5.28
C VAL A 25 -8.08 1.98 4.02
N GLU A 26 -9.36 2.03 3.63
CA GLU A 26 -9.83 2.77 2.45
C GLU A 26 -9.62 4.27 2.61
N ALA A 27 -10.07 4.84 3.74
CA ALA A 27 -9.84 6.24 4.06
C ALA A 27 -8.35 6.59 4.10
N MET A 28 -7.50 5.66 4.57
CA MET A 28 -6.04 5.83 4.54
C MET A 28 -5.51 5.90 3.11
N LEU A 29 -5.96 5.00 2.23
CA LEU A 29 -5.53 4.97 0.83
C LEU A 29 -5.98 6.22 0.08
N ASP A 30 -7.23 6.66 0.27
CA ASP A 30 -7.74 7.88 -0.33
C ASP A 30 -6.94 9.11 0.12
N LYS A 31 -6.54 9.16 1.40
CA LYS A 31 -5.70 10.23 1.93
C LYS A 31 -4.28 10.24 1.35
N MET A 32 -3.71 9.06 1.07
CA MET A 32 -2.33 8.92 0.59
C MET A 32 -2.19 9.04 -0.93
N PHE A 33 -3.12 8.47 -1.67
CA PHE A 33 -3.02 8.29 -3.12
C PHE A 33 -4.14 9.01 -3.89
N GLY A 34 -5.11 9.60 -3.18
CA GLY A 34 -6.28 10.25 -3.75
C GLY A 34 -7.47 9.29 -3.88
N PRO A 35 -8.70 9.80 -3.84
CA PRO A 35 -9.90 8.98 -4.00
C PRO A 35 -9.94 8.30 -5.38
N GLY A 36 -10.33 7.03 -5.42
CA GLY A 36 -10.42 6.23 -6.65
C GLY A 36 -9.09 5.73 -7.21
N SER A 37 -7.98 5.94 -6.48
CA SER A 37 -6.64 5.50 -6.88
C SER A 37 -6.37 4.00 -6.61
N TRP A 38 -7.31 3.29 -5.99
CA TRP A 38 -7.16 1.89 -5.60
C TRP A 38 -8.36 1.06 -6.02
N ARG A 39 -8.15 -0.25 -6.18
CA ARG A 39 -9.20 -1.24 -6.43
C ARG A 39 -9.16 -2.32 -5.36
N TYR A 40 -10.32 -2.87 -5.00
CA TYR A 40 -10.39 -4.03 -4.13
C TYR A 40 -10.36 -5.32 -4.96
N ASP A 41 -9.45 -6.23 -4.61
CA ASP A 41 -9.46 -7.62 -5.06
C ASP A 41 -10.09 -8.48 -3.96
N ALA A 42 -11.30 -8.97 -4.22
CA ALA A 42 -12.03 -9.79 -3.27
C ALA A 42 -11.46 -11.22 -3.13
N ARG A 43 -10.74 -11.72 -4.14
CA ARG A 43 -10.17 -13.08 -4.12
C ARG A 43 -8.98 -13.14 -3.19
N GLU A 44 -8.12 -12.13 -3.24
CA GLU A 44 -6.93 -12.04 -2.38
C GLU A 44 -7.16 -11.22 -1.11
N GLN A 45 -8.31 -10.55 -1.01
CA GLN A 45 -8.69 -9.63 0.06
C GLN A 45 -7.68 -8.47 0.23
N LEU A 46 -7.25 -7.92 -0.90
CA LEU A 46 -6.25 -6.86 -0.99
C LEU A 46 -6.80 -5.62 -1.67
N ARG A 47 -6.26 -4.46 -1.31
CA ARG A 47 -6.44 -3.22 -2.06
C ARG A 47 -5.19 -2.95 -2.88
N ILE A 48 -5.36 -2.78 -4.18
CA ILE A 48 -4.28 -2.67 -5.15
C ILE A 48 -4.21 -1.22 -5.64
N VAL A 49 -3.08 -0.58 -5.42
CA VAL A 49 -2.79 0.80 -5.85
C VAL A 49 -1.73 0.74 -6.96
N PRO A 50 -1.98 1.26 -8.17
CA PRO A 50 -0.96 1.38 -9.19
C PRO A 50 0.18 2.30 -8.72
N ASP A 51 1.43 1.85 -8.85
CA ASP A 51 2.60 2.70 -8.62
C ASP A 51 2.93 3.45 -9.92
N ALA A 52 2.26 4.59 -10.12
CA ALA A 52 2.45 5.43 -11.31
C ALA A 52 3.87 6.05 -11.41
N LYS A 53 4.68 5.95 -10.35
CA LYS A 53 6.04 6.48 -10.32
C LYS A 53 7.10 5.43 -10.63
N ASP A 54 6.71 4.16 -10.79
CA ASP A 54 7.65 3.10 -11.17
C ASP A 54 8.08 3.28 -12.63
N PRO A 55 9.38 3.50 -12.92
CA PRO A 55 9.87 3.75 -14.27
C PRO A 55 10.14 2.46 -15.06
N GLY A 56 9.85 1.29 -14.48
CA GLY A 56 10.16 0.00 -15.10
C GLY A 56 9.30 -0.28 -16.34
N PRO A 57 9.77 -1.16 -17.24
CA PRO A 57 9.00 -1.59 -18.42
C PRO A 57 7.70 -2.34 -18.09
N GLY A 58 7.53 -2.77 -16.84
CA GLY A 58 6.34 -3.45 -16.34
C GLY A 58 5.37 -2.52 -15.62
N ARG A 59 4.38 -3.11 -14.93
CA ARG A 59 3.48 -2.36 -14.03
C ARG A 59 3.75 -2.77 -12.59
N ALA A 60 3.99 -1.79 -11.73
CA ALA A 60 4.14 -2.01 -10.30
C ALA A 60 2.88 -1.58 -9.54
N TYR A 61 2.64 -2.27 -8.43
CA TYR A 61 1.47 -2.05 -7.59
C TYR A 61 1.85 -2.16 -6.12
N TYR A 62 1.22 -1.33 -5.28
CA TYR A 62 1.17 -1.54 -3.83
C TYR A 62 -0.06 -2.37 -3.49
N CYS A 63 0.16 -3.54 -2.90
CA CYS A 63 -0.90 -4.43 -2.43
C CYS A 63 -1.02 -4.30 -0.91
N VAL A 64 -2.17 -3.83 -0.44
CA VAL A 64 -2.41 -3.46 0.96
C VAL A 64 -3.55 -4.29 1.55
N ARG A 65 -3.29 -4.96 2.67
CA ARG A 65 -4.26 -5.73 3.46
C ARG A 65 -5.08 -4.80 4.36
N ALA A 66 -6.25 -5.28 4.80
CA ALA A 66 -7.12 -4.53 5.72
C ALA A 66 -6.44 -4.18 7.06
N ASN A 67 -5.47 -4.96 7.51
CA ASN A 67 -4.70 -4.71 8.73
C ASN A 67 -3.55 -3.71 8.55
N GLY A 68 -3.34 -3.20 7.33
CA GLY A 68 -2.27 -2.26 6.98
C GLY A 68 -0.94 -2.90 6.55
N ASP A 69 -0.82 -4.23 6.58
CA ASP A 69 0.33 -4.90 5.99
C ASP A 69 0.31 -4.74 4.48
N TRP A 70 1.48 -4.59 3.87
CA TRP A 70 1.58 -4.34 2.44
C TRP A 70 2.83 -4.95 1.83
N PHE A 71 2.77 -5.18 0.52
CA PHE A 71 3.91 -5.56 -0.29
C PHE A 71 3.83 -4.87 -1.66
N LYS A 72 4.96 -4.76 -2.35
CA LYS A 72 5.02 -4.25 -3.72
C LYS A 72 5.04 -5.44 -4.68
N ALA A 73 4.09 -5.48 -5.59
CA ALA A 73 4.05 -6.44 -6.68
C ALA A 73 4.53 -5.77 -7.98
N ARG A 74 5.23 -6.51 -8.82
CA ARG A 74 5.61 -6.07 -10.15
C ARG A 74 5.20 -7.14 -11.14
N LEU A 75 4.43 -6.72 -12.15
CA LEU A 75 4.15 -7.51 -13.32
C LEU A 75 5.14 -7.04 -14.38
N ASP A 76 6.08 -7.89 -14.77
CA ASP A 76 6.93 -7.60 -15.91
C ASP A 76 6.08 -7.53 -17.18
N ALA A 77 6.56 -6.81 -18.20
CA ALA A 77 5.91 -6.81 -19.49
C ALA A 77 5.84 -8.26 -19.98
N GLU A 78 4.63 -8.78 -20.20
CA GLU A 78 4.47 -10.06 -20.88
C GLU A 78 5.24 -9.99 -22.21
N HIS A 79 6.20 -10.90 -22.39
CA HIS A 79 6.73 -11.18 -23.72
C HIS A 79 5.60 -11.85 -24.49
N THR A 80 4.77 -11.07 -25.18
CA THR A 80 4.07 -11.58 -26.36
C THR A 80 5.15 -11.99 -27.35
N GLN A 81 5.41 -13.29 -27.44
CA GLN A 81 6.15 -13.88 -28.56
C GLN A 81 5.33 -13.77 -29.84
#